data_AF-T2SHN9-F1
#
_entry.id   AF-T2SHN9-F1
#
_cell.length_a   1.000
_cell.length_b   1.000
_cell.length_c   1.000
_cell.angle_alpha   90.00
_cell.angle_beta   90.00
_cell.angle_gamma   90.00
#
_symmetry.space_group_name_H-M   'P 1'
#
loop_
_entity.id
_entity.type
_entity.pdbx_description
1 polymer ?
#
loop_
_entity_poly.entity_id
_entity_poly.type
_entity_poly.pdbx_seq_one_letter_code
_entity_poly.pdbx_strand_id
1 'polypeptide(L)' 'MEIKNIKEFEKASKKLQKDTLKIALALLFLIGAALLALIFGQANSKGLLLIFAAVIGGYMAMNIGANDVSNN' A
#
# COMPACT_ATOMS: atom_id res chain seq x y z
N MET A 1 -9.05 28.15 -26.17
CA MET A 1 -8.89 28.23 -24.70
C MET A 1 -9.47 26.99 -24.02
N GLU A 2 -10.63 26.50 -24.45
CA GLU A 2 -11.34 25.32 -23.90
C GLU A 2 -10.55 24.00 -23.95
N ILE A 3 -9.87 23.70 -25.07
CA ILE A 3 -9.08 22.46 -25.23
C ILE A 3 -7.90 22.41 -24.23
N LYS A 4 -7.37 23.57 -23.82
CA LYS A 4 -6.27 23.65 -22.85
C LYS A 4 -6.78 23.30 -21.44
N ASN A 5 -7.96 23.80 -21.07
CA ASN A 5 -8.60 23.52 -19.79
C ASN A 5 -8.99 22.03 -19.64
N ILE A 6 -9.50 21.41 -20.71
CA ILE A 6 -9.83 19.96 -20.71
C ILE A 6 -8.57 19.11 -20.50
N LYS A 7 -7.46 19.44 -21.17
CA LYS A 7 -6.18 18.72 -21.01
C LYS A 7 -5.59 18.86 -19.60
N GLU A 8 -5.69 20.04 -19.00
CA GLU A 8 -5.25 20.26 -17.62
C GLU A 8 -6.12 19.47 -16.62
N PHE A 9 -7.44 19.41 -16.85
CA PHE A 9 -8.35 18.60 -16.06
C PHE A 9 -8.05 17.09 -16.17
N GLU A 10 -7.81 16.57 -17.38
CA GLU A 10 -7.42 15.18 -17.59
C GLU A 10 -6.08 14.84 -16.92
N LYS A 11 -5.10 15.74 -16.98
CA LYS A 11 -3.81 15.56 -16.29
C LYS A 11 -3.99 15.50 -14.78
N ALA A 12 -4.79 16.40 -14.21
CA ALA A 12 -5.09 16.41 -12.78
C ALA A 12 -5.82 15.12 -12.36
N SER A 13 -6.80 14.69 -13.14
CA SER A 13 -7.53 13.43 -12.93
C SER A 13 -6.60 12.21 -13.00
N LYS A 14 -5.74 12.10 -14.02
CA LYS A 14 -4.75 11.01 -14.14
C LYS A 14 -3.75 10.99 -12.99
N LYS A 15 -3.29 12.16 -12.53
CA LYS A 15 -2.39 12.25 -11.38
C LYS A 15 -3.08 11.75 -10.11
N LEU A 16 -4.32 12.17 -9.88
CA LEU A 16 -5.11 11.74 -8.73
C LEU A 16 -5.36 10.22 -8.77
N GLN A 17 -5.74 9.68 -9.92
CA GLN A 17 -5.89 8.23 -10.11
C GLN A 17 -4.60 7.47 -9.80
N LYS A 18 -3.45 7.96 -10.28
CA LYS A 18 -2.15 7.32 -10.04
C LYS A 18 -1.80 7.27 -8.56
N ASP A 19 -2.06 8.33 -7.81
CA ASP A 19 -1.76 8.37 -6.38
C ASP A 19 -2.74 7.53 -5.57
N THR A 20 -4.03 7.52 -5.94
CA THR A 20 -5.04 6.62 -5.35
C THR A 20 -4.69 5.14 -5.56
N LEU A 21 -4.22 4.75 -6.75
CA LEU A 21 -3.83 3.36 -7.02
C LEU A 21 -2.66 2.91 -6.15
N LYS A 22 -1.67 3.76 -5.91
CA LYS A 22 -0.55 3.44 -5.01
C LYS A 22 -1.04 3.18 -3.58
N ILE A 23 -1.92 4.04 -3.08
CA ILE A 23 -2.49 3.91 -1.72
C ILE A 23 -3.32 2.62 -1.64
N ALA A 24 -4.15 2.34 -2.65
CA ALA A 24 -4.95 1.13 -2.70
C ALA A 24 -4.08 -0.14 -2.69
N LEU A 25 -2.98 -0.16 -3.46
CA LEU A 25 -2.04 -1.29 -3.47
C LEU A 25 -1.32 -1.45 -2.14
N ALA A 26 -0.90 -0.35 -1.51
CA ALA A 26 -0.27 -0.38 -0.18
C ALA A 26 -1.22 -0.97 0.88
N LEU A 27 -2.48 -0.52 0.90
CA LEU A 27 -3.50 -1.06 1.80
C LEU A 27 -3.79 -2.53 1.51
N LEU A 28 -3.93 -2.90 0.24
CA LEU A 28 -4.16 -4.29 -0.17
C LEU A 28 -3.03 -5.21 0.29
N PHE A 29 -1.78 -4.76 0.17
CA PHE A 29 -0.61 -5.50 0.63
C PHE A 29 -0.64 -5.73 2.16
N LEU A 30 -0.90 -4.70 2.95
CA LEU A 30 -0.97 -4.81 4.41
C LEU A 30 -2.14 -5.69 4.88
N ILE A 31 -3.31 -5.56 4.24
CA ILE A 31 -4.46 -6.43 4.50
C ILE A 31 -4.11 -7.87 4.13
N GLY A 32 -3.47 -8.09 2.98
CA GLY A 32 -2.98 -9.41 2.55
C GLY A 32 -2.03 -10.03 3.58
N ALA A 33 -1.05 -9.28 4.07
CA ALA A 33 -0.13 -9.75 5.10
C ALA A 33 -0.86 -10.14 6.41
N ALA A 34 -1.82 -9.33 6.85
CA ALA A 34 -2.65 -9.63 8.02
C ALA A 34 -3.52 -10.89 7.80
N LEU A 35 -4.10 -11.06 6.62
CA LEU A 35 -4.90 -12.24 6.27
C LEU A 35 -4.04 -13.51 6.21
N LEU A 36 -2.84 -13.44 5.65
CA LEU A 36 -1.91 -14.58 5.69
C LEU A 36 -1.53 -14.91 7.14
N ALA A 37 -1.24 -13.90 7.97
CA ALA A 37 -0.97 -14.13 9.39
C ALA A 37 -2.17 -14.73 10.14
N LEU A 38 -3.40 -14.40 9.77
CA LEU A 38 -4.62 -15.03 10.31
C LEU A 38 -4.78 -16.49 9.88
N ILE A 39 -4.54 -16.80 8.60
CA ILE A 39 -4.71 -18.15 8.04
C ILE A 39 -3.63 -19.10 8.54
N PHE A 40 -2.37 -18.63 8.60
CA PHE A 40 -1.22 -19.46 8.97
C PHE A 40 -0.85 -19.36 10.45
N GLY A 41 -1.29 -18.31 11.13
CA GLY A 41 -1.17 -18.16 12.57
C GLY A 41 -2.15 -19.09 13.28
N GLN A 42 -1.69 -20.29 13.62
CA GLN A 42 -2.45 -21.26 14.42
C GLN A 42 -3.14 -20.60 15.63
N ALA A 43 -4.29 -21.16 16.06
CA ALA A 43 -5.18 -20.69 17.11
C ALA A 43 -4.60 -20.70 18.55
N ASN A 44 -3.28 -20.56 18.69
CA ASN A 44 -2.62 -20.39 19.97
C ASN A 44 -2.75 -18.93 20.44
N SER A 45 -2.48 -18.70 21.72
CA SER A 45 -2.63 -17.42 22.43
C SER A 45 -1.84 -16.23 21.83
N LYS A 46 -1.03 -16.44 20.79
CA LYS A 46 -0.15 -15.46 20.16
C LYS A 46 -0.58 -15.02 18.75
N GLY A 47 -1.73 -15.47 18.25
CA GLY A 47 -2.21 -15.11 16.89
C GLY A 47 -2.28 -13.60 16.65
N LEU A 48 -2.78 -12.83 17.63
CA LEU A 48 -2.82 -11.35 17.56
C LEU A 48 -1.43 -10.73 17.42
N LEU A 49 -0.44 -11.27 18.14
CA LEU A 49 0.94 -10.77 18.09
C LEU A 49 1.58 -11.05 16.73
N LEU A 50 1.28 -12.20 16.11
CA LEU A 50 1.75 -12.53 14.76
C LEU A 50 1.17 -11.57 13.72
N ILE A 51 -0.12 -11.25 13.80
CA ILE A 51 -0.76 -10.29 12.89
C ILE A 51 -0.12 -8.91 13.03
N PHE A 52 0.08 -8.43 14.26
CA PHE A 52 0.78 -7.17 14.52
C PHE A 52 2.20 -7.17 13.92
N ALA A 53 2.96 -8.23 14.15
CA ALA A 53 4.31 -8.36 13.61
C ALA A 53 4.31 -8.36 12.07
N ALA A 54 3.36 -9.05 11.43
CA ALA A 54 3.24 -9.10 9.98
C ALA A 54 2.89 -7.73 9.37
N VAL A 55 1.95 -7.00 9.97
CA VAL A 55 1.56 -5.65 9.50
C VAL A 55 2.71 -4.67 9.65
N ILE A 56 3.38 -4.65 10.82
CA ILE A 56 4.52 -3.76 11.07
C ILE A 56 5.68 -4.11 10.13
N GLY A 57 6.01 -5.39 9.99
CA GLY A 57 7.05 -5.86 9.07
C GLY A 57 6.74 -5.52 7.62
N GLY A 58 5.49 -5.70 7.18
CA GLY A 58 5.04 -5.32 5.85
C GLY A 58 5.15 -3.81 5.59
N TYR A 59 4.77 -2.99 6.57
CA TYR A 59 4.93 -1.53 6.50
C TYR A 59 6.41 -1.13 6.39
N MET A 60 7.28 -1.74 7.20
CA MET A 60 8.72 -1.49 7.15
C MET A 60 9.32 -1.90 5.80
N ALA A 61 8.96 -3.07 5.27
CA ALA A 61 9.42 -3.51 3.95
C ALA A 61 9.01 -2.54 2.84
N MET A 62 7.77 -2.04 2.89
CA MET A 62 7.28 -1.06 1.91
C MET A 62 8.04 0.28 2.02
N ASN A 63 8.27 0.77 3.23
CA ASN A 63 8.97 2.04 3.45
C ASN A 63 10.45 1.95 3.07
N ILE A 64 11.14 0.87 3.44
CA ILE A 64 12.54 0.64 3.07
C ILE A 64 12.66 0.51 1.56
N GLY A 65 11.81 -0.30 0.92
CA GLY A 65 11.83 -0.48 -0.54
C GLY A 65 11.53 0.81 -1.31
N ALA A 66 10.56 1.61 -0.87
CA ALA A 66 10.26 2.89 -1.49
C ALA A 66 11.43 3.89 -1.35
N ASN A 67 12.12 3.86 -0.21
CA ASN A 67 13.30 4.68 0.03
C ASN A 67 14.48 4.23 -0.83
N ASP A 68 14.69 2.92 -0.99
CA ASP A 68 15.74 2.35 -1.85
C ASP A 68 15.53 2.75 -3.33
N VAL A 69 14.30 2.63 -3.84
CA VAL A 69 13.95 3.03 -5.21
C VAL A 69 14.10 4.54 -5.44
N SER A 70 13.82 5.37 -4.44
CA SER A 70 13.96 6.83 -4.57
C SER A 70 15.42 7.31 -4.50
N ASN A 71 16.30 6.47 -3.95
CA ASN A 71 17.71 6.77 -3.72
C ASN A 71 18.66 6.16 -4.78
N ASN A 72 18.12 5.49 -5.80
CA ASN A 72 18.86 4.93 -6.93
C ASN A 72 18.39 5.53 -8.26
#